data_AF-A0A919NQR8-F1
#
_entry.id   AF-A0A919NQR8-F1
#
_cell.length_a   1.000
_cell.length_b   1.000
_cell.length_c   1.000
_cell.angle_alpha   90.00
_cell.angle_beta   90.00
_cell.angle_gamma   90.00
#
_symmetry.space_group_name_H-M   'P 1'
#
loop_
_entity.id
_entity.type
_entity.pdbx_description
1 polymer ?
#
loop_
_entity_poly.entity_id
_entity_poly.type
_entity_poly.pdbx_seq_one_letter_code
_entity_poly.pdbx_strand_id
1 'polypeptide(L)'
;MIAVTRLGAGLSLATALAGLVAVATSVTTPPRSGAFCTAGCVTYPYTDVAAFVPRDYWWLYPQSFFVLLALVLMLCLHATVPLAVRTFSSIAVTLAGMAATTLLADYIIQLTVLQPSLHRGETTGLSLFSQYNPHGVFIALENLGYLLLGLALAAVAAAFNAPILLERGLRWVFLAGGVLTTAALPILGVLYGSDLGYRYEVVAIMLTWITLITSGILLARWFGRAALGQGISAVT
;
A
#
# COMPACT_ATOMS: atom_id res chain seq x y z
N MET A 1 10.07 -25.82 -0.05
CA MET A 1 8.77 -25.55 0.60
C MET A 1 8.94 -25.05 2.04
N ILE A 2 9.59 -25.80 2.95
CA ILE A 2 9.77 -25.42 4.36
C ILE A 2 10.51 -24.08 4.56
N ALA A 3 11.54 -23.79 3.77
CA ALA A 3 12.26 -22.52 3.85
C ALA A 3 11.37 -21.32 3.48
N VAL A 4 10.53 -21.47 2.45
CA VAL A 4 9.59 -20.43 1.98
C VAL A 4 8.49 -20.19 3.00
N THR A 5 7.97 -21.23 3.66
CA THR A 5 6.93 -21.06 4.69
C THR A 5 7.47 -20.38 5.95
N ARG A 6 8.70 -20.70 6.38
CA ARG A 6 9.35 -20.00 7.50
C ARG A 6 9.64 -18.54 7.18
N LEU A 7 10.16 -18.27 5.98
CA LEU A 7 10.38 -16.91 5.48
C LEU A 7 9.04 -16.15 5.42
N GLY A 8 8.00 -16.75 4.85
CA GLY A 8 6.66 -16.19 4.76
C GLY A 8 6.07 -15.81 6.12
N ALA A 9 6.23 -16.66 7.14
CA ALA A 9 5.78 -16.34 8.50
C ALA A 9 6.50 -15.12 9.10
N GLY A 10 7.83 -15.06 8.96
CA GLY A 10 8.63 -13.91 9.42
C GLY A 10 8.27 -12.62 8.68
N LEU A 11 8.16 -12.69 7.35
CA LEU A 11 7.75 -11.57 6.51
C LEU A 11 6.33 -11.09 6.86
N SER A 12 5.41 -12.00 7.17
CA SER A 12 4.04 -11.62 7.53
C SER A 12 3.99 -10.75 8.79
N LEU A 13 4.78 -11.11 9.81
CA LEU A 13 4.92 -10.29 11.04
C LEU A 13 5.66 -8.99 10.76
N ALA A 14 6.72 -9.03 9.95
CA ALA A 14 7.47 -7.83 9.56
C ALA A 14 6.57 -6.84 8.79
N THR A 15 5.73 -7.33 7.87
CA THR A 15 4.75 -6.52 7.13
C THR A 15 3.76 -5.87 8.09
N ALA A 16 3.20 -6.62 9.06
CA ALA A 16 2.29 -6.05 10.04
C ALA A 16 2.95 -4.97 10.91
N LEU A 17 4.18 -5.20 11.38
CA LEU A 17 4.94 -4.23 12.17
C LEU A 17 5.31 -2.98 11.36
N ALA A 18 5.81 -3.16 10.13
CA ALA A 18 6.13 -2.04 9.24
C ALA A 18 4.89 -1.21 8.91
N GLY A 19 3.74 -1.85 8.68
CA GLY A 19 2.47 -1.17 8.48
C GLY A 19 2.04 -0.35 9.70
N LEU A 20 2.19 -0.89 10.92
CA LEU A 20 1.90 -0.14 12.16
C LEU A 20 2.83 1.07 12.31
N VAL A 21 4.11 0.93 11.97
CA VAL A 21 5.06 2.07 11.98
C VAL A 21 4.67 3.10 10.92
N ALA A 22 4.29 2.68 9.72
CA ALA A 22 3.81 3.56 8.65
C ALA A 22 2.59 4.37 9.12
N VAL A 23 1.57 3.70 9.71
CA VAL A 23 0.41 4.35 10.37
C VAL A 23 0.84 5.37 11.39
N ALA A 24 1.70 4.98 12.33
CA ALA A 24 2.13 5.87 13.41
C ALA A 24 2.82 7.12 12.86
N THR A 25 3.69 6.97 11.86
CA THR A 25 4.41 8.10 11.26
C THR A 25 3.49 9.01 10.43
N SER A 26 2.59 8.46 9.61
CA SER A 26 1.74 9.27 8.72
C SER A 26 0.71 10.11 9.47
N VAL A 27 0.17 9.60 10.58
CA VAL A 27 -0.76 10.36 11.43
C VAL A 27 -0.08 11.58 12.07
N THR A 28 1.25 11.55 12.22
CA THR A 28 2.03 12.68 12.75
C THR A 28 2.47 13.72 11.71
N THR A 29 2.16 13.50 10.43
CA THR A 29 2.43 14.40 9.30
C THR A 29 1.11 14.82 8.63
N PRO A 30 0.29 15.64 9.32
CA PRO A 30 -1.05 15.98 8.84
C PRO A 30 -1.00 16.81 7.56
N PRO A 31 -2.05 16.74 6.72
CA PRO A 31 -2.11 17.46 5.46
C PRO A 31 -2.04 18.98 5.69
N ARG A 32 -1.17 19.64 4.90
CA ARG A 32 -0.95 21.09 4.94
C ARG A 32 -1.58 21.84 3.78
N SER A 33 -2.25 21.14 2.87
CA SER A 33 -2.90 21.71 1.69
C SER A 33 -4.13 20.89 1.30
N GLY A 34 -4.99 21.47 0.46
CA GLY A 34 -6.15 20.81 -0.13
C GLY A 34 -7.23 20.35 0.87
N ALA A 35 -7.92 19.26 0.51
CA ALA A 35 -9.22 18.83 1.03
C ALA A 35 -9.37 18.68 2.56
N PHE A 36 -8.30 18.28 3.24
CA PHE A 36 -8.28 17.97 4.68
C PHE A 36 -7.43 18.97 5.48
N CYS A 37 -6.89 20.01 4.83
CA CYS A 37 -6.26 21.09 5.56
C CYS A 37 -7.33 22.01 6.18
N THR A 38 -7.20 22.27 7.49
CA THR A 38 -8.20 23.03 8.24
C THR A 38 -7.75 24.45 8.61
N ALA A 39 -6.44 24.69 8.71
CA ALA A 39 -5.87 25.99 9.06
C ALA A 39 -4.43 26.14 8.52
N GLY A 40 -4.05 27.36 8.15
CA GLY A 40 -2.69 27.66 7.67
C GLY A 40 -2.33 26.90 6.39
N CYS A 41 -3.29 26.71 5.50
CA CYS A 41 -3.12 25.88 4.32
C CYS A 41 -2.16 26.51 3.33
N VAL A 42 -1.16 25.73 2.91
CA VAL A 42 -0.24 26.12 1.86
C VAL A 42 -0.97 26.08 0.53
N THR A 43 -0.91 27.18 -0.20
CA THR A 43 -1.53 27.35 -1.50
C THR A 43 -0.50 27.20 -2.62
N TYR A 44 -1.00 27.09 -3.85
CA TYR A 44 -0.16 27.12 -5.03
C TYR A 44 0.74 28.38 -5.02
N PRO A 45 2.05 28.28 -5.32
CA PRO A 45 2.76 27.16 -5.95
C PRO A 45 3.36 26.11 -4.99
N TYR A 46 2.98 26.11 -3.71
CA TYR A 46 3.42 25.15 -2.70
C TYR A 46 4.92 25.18 -2.40
N THR A 47 5.58 26.33 -2.51
CA THR A 47 7.03 26.47 -2.24
C THR A 47 7.33 26.66 -0.76
N ASP A 48 6.39 27.25 -0.01
CA ASP A 48 6.52 27.49 1.44
C ASP A 48 6.59 26.20 2.26
N VAL A 49 6.30 25.06 1.63
CA VAL A 49 6.42 23.71 2.23
C VAL A 49 7.87 23.35 2.56
N ALA A 50 8.85 24.10 2.03
CA ALA A 50 10.25 24.00 2.43
C ALA A 50 10.43 24.09 3.96
N ALA A 51 9.55 24.82 4.65
CA ALA A 51 9.56 24.93 6.12
C ALA A 51 9.25 23.60 6.85
N PHE A 52 8.68 22.61 6.17
CA PHE A 52 8.29 21.31 6.74
C PHE A 52 9.22 20.16 6.31
N VAL A 53 10.22 20.45 5.49
CA VAL A 53 11.25 19.48 5.09
C VAL A 53 12.25 19.32 6.25
N PRO A 54 12.64 18.08 6.64
CA PRO A 54 12.27 16.79 6.06
C PRO A 54 11.11 16.08 6.78
N ARG A 55 10.54 16.69 7.82
CA ARG A 55 9.59 16.04 8.73
C ARG A 55 8.40 15.44 7.99
N ASP A 56 7.75 16.20 7.11
CA ASP A 56 6.53 15.77 6.42
C ASP A 56 6.76 14.63 5.40
N TYR A 57 8.02 14.21 5.22
CA TYR A 57 8.43 13.12 4.33
C TYR A 57 8.88 11.87 5.10
N TRP A 58 8.94 11.91 6.43
CA TRP A 58 9.42 10.78 7.24
C TRP A 58 8.57 9.52 7.08
N TRP A 59 7.26 9.68 6.83
CA TRP A 59 6.35 8.56 6.63
C TRP A 59 6.64 7.77 5.34
N LEU A 60 7.32 8.37 4.36
CA LEU A 60 7.69 7.71 3.09
C LEU A 60 8.68 6.57 3.30
N TYR A 61 9.56 6.64 4.29
CA TYR A 61 10.55 5.59 4.58
C TYR A 61 9.93 4.27 5.08
N PRO A 62 9.16 4.26 6.19
CA PRO A 62 8.50 3.03 6.63
C PRO A 62 7.48 2.55 5.60
N GLN A 63 6.82 3.46 4.88
CA GLN A 63 5.90 3.10 3.81
C GLN A 63 6.60 2.40 2.64
N SER A 64 7.75 2.90 2.19
CA SER A 64 8.56 2.25 1.15
C SER A 64 8.96 0.84 1.55
N PHE A 65 9.42 0.67 2.79
CA PHE A 65 9.78 -0.64 3.33
C PHE A 65 8.58 -1.58 3.44
N PHE A 66 7.44 -1.07 3.89
CA PHE A 66 6.19 -1.82 4.00
C PHE A 66 5.70 -2.34 2.65
N VAL A 67 5.74 -1.52 1.59
CA VAL A 67 5.36 -1.91 0.23
C VAL A 67 6.27 -3.01 -0.33
N LEU A 68 7.59 -2.92 -0.08
CA LEU A 68 8.54 -3.98 -0.46
C LEU A 68 8.24 -5.29 0.26
N LEU A 69 8.00 -5.24 1.57
CA LEU A 69 7.64 -6.42 2.36
C LEU A 69 6.33 -7.04 1.86
N ALA A 70 5.32 -6.23 1.53
CA ALA A 70 4.07 -6.70 0.97
C ALA A 70 4.28 -7.43 -0.37
N LEU A 71 5.11 -6.90 -1.27
CA LEU A 71 5.45 -7.58 -2.53
C LEU A 71 6.14 -8.94 -2.29
N VAL A 72 7.15 -8.97 -1.42
CA VAL A 72 7.87 -10.22 -1.12
C VAL A 72 6.95 -11.25 -0.45
N LEU A 73 6.01 -10.78 0.39
CA LEU A 73 4.98 -11.62 1.00
C LEU A 73 4.05 -12.23 -0.07
N MET A 74 3.61 -11.44 -1.05
CA MET A 74 2.81 -11.95 -2.19
C MET A 74 3.58 -12.99 -3.01
N LEU A 75 4.88 -12.80 -3.22
CA LEU A 75 5.74 -13.79 -3.89
C LEU A 75 5.83 -15.09 -3.08
N CYS A 76 5.96 -15.01 -1.75
CA CYS A 76 5.93 -16.18 -0.88
C CYS A 76 4.59 -16.91 -0.96
N LEU A 77 3.48 -16.17 -0.97
CA LEU A 77 2.14 -16.74 -1.17
C LEU A 77 2.05 -17.47 -2.51
N HIS A 78 2.41 -16.82 -3.61
CA HIS A 78 2.41 -17.42 -4.95
C HIS A 78 3.21 -18.72 -5.02
N ALA A 79 4.37 -18.77 -4.35
CA ALA A 79 5.21 -19.96 -4.30
C ALA A 79 4.60 -21.13 -3.49
N THR A 80 3.59 -20.85 -2.65
CA THR A 80 2.97 -21.85 -1.77
C THR A 80 1.58 -22.31 -2.21
N VAL A 81 0.91 -21.59 -3.11
CA VAL A 81 -0.45 -21.96 -3.53
C VAL A 81 -0.48 -23.12 -4.52
N PRO A 82 -1.56 -23.95 -4.50
CA PRO A 82 -1.78 -25.01 -5.48
C PRO A 82 -1.89 -24.50 -6.92
N LEU A 83 -1.66 -25.39 -7.89
CA LEU A 83 -1.75 -25.08 -9.32
C LEU A 83 -3.14 -24.54 -9.73
N ALA A 84 -4.21 -25.06 -9.13
CA ALA A 84 -5.60 -24.69 -9.44
C ALA A 84 -5.90 -23.19 -9.27
N VAL A 85 -5.18 -22.48 -8.40
CA VAL A 85 -5.36 -21.04 -8.13
C VAL A 85 -4.14 -20.21 -8.55
N ARG A 86 -3.17 -20.83 -9.22
CA ARG A 86 -1.88 -20.21 -9.53
C ARG A 86 -2.03 -18.98 -10.43
N THR A 87 -2.95 -19.02 -11.39
CA THR A 87 -3.25 -17.87 -12.27
C THR A 87 -3.63 -16.63 -11.47
N PHE A 88 -4.53 -16.76 -10.49
CA PHE A 88 -4.94 -15.63 -9.65
C PHE A 88 -3.79 -15.09 -8.79
N SER A 89 -3.00 -15.97 -8.18
CA SER A 89 -1.83 -15.54 -7.42
C SER A 89 -0.75 -14.88 -8.28
N SER A 90 -0.60 -15.29 -9.55
CA SER A 90 0.31 -14.66 -10.51
C SER A 90 -0.18 -13.27 -10.88
N ILE A 91 -1.48 -13.11 -11.13
CA ILE A 91 -2.11 -11.79 -11.37
C ILE A 91 -1.86 -10.88 -10.16
N ALA A 92 -2.07 -11.40 -8.95
CA ALA A 92 -1.84 -10.64 -7.72
C ALA A 92 -0.38 -10.17 -7.59
N VAL A 93 0.60 -11.04 -7.83
CA VAL A 93 2.03 -10.68 -7.79
C VAL A 93 2.37 -9.63 -8.84
N THR A 94 1.89 -9.78 -10.08
CA THR A 94 2.16 -8.82 -11.16
C THR A 94 1.61 -7.44 -10.80
N LEU A 95 0.36 -7.37 -10.37
CA LEU A 95 -0.29 -6.12 -9.95
C LEU A 95 0.41 -5.50 -8.73
N ALA A 96 0.77 -6.31 -7.73
CA ALA A 96 1.52 -5.83 -6.57
C ALA A 96 2.92 -5.31 -6.96
N GLY A 97 3.58 -5.93 -7.94
CA GLY A 97 4.87 -5.47 -8.46
C GLY A 97 4.76 -4.13 -9.18
N MET A 98 3.71 -3.96 -10.00
CA MET A 98 3.39 -2.68 -10.63
C MET A 98 3.09 -1.61 -9.60
N ALA A 99 2.23 -1.91 -8.61
CA ALA A 99 1.90 -1.01 -7.51
C ALA A 99 3.16 -0.57 -6.75
N ALA A 100 4.00 -1.54 -6.35
CA ALA A 100 5.23 -1.25 -5.63
C ALA A 100 6.19 -0.37 -6.42
N THR A 101 6.35 -0.65 -7.72
CA THR A 101 7.21 0.15 -8.59
C THR A 101 6.69 1.59 -8.70
N THR A 102 5.39 1.77 -8.90
CA THR A 102 4.75 3.08 -8.99
C THR A 102 4.93 3.89 -7.70
N LEU A 103 4.59 3.30 -6.54
CA LEU A 103 4.68 3.98 -5.25
C LEU A 103 6.13 4.31 -4.87
N LEU A 104 7.07 3.39 -5.08
CA LEU A 104 8.49 3.62 -4.78
C LEU A 104 9.10 4.68 -5.69
N ALA A 105 8.72 4.71 -6.98
CA ALA A 105 9.13 5.77 -7.88
C ALA A 105 8.60 7.13 -7.44
N ASP A 106 7.37 7.18 -6.93
CA ASP A 106 6.79 8.42 -6.42
C ASP A 106 7.51 8.91 -5.16
N TYR A 107 7.75 8.00 -4.20
CA TYR A 107 8.46 8.32 -2.96
C TYR A 107 9.91 8.74 -3.20
N ILE A 108 10.62 8.09 -4.13
CA ILE A 108 12.00 8.48 -4.41
C ILE A 108 12.06 9.88 -5.06
N ILE A 109 11.06 10.28 -5.87
CA ILE A 109 10.96 11.65 -6.40
C ILE A 109 10.81 12.65 -5.25
N GLN A 110 9.93 12.38 -4.28
CA GLN A 110 9.77 13.25 -3.10
C GLN A 110 11.06 13.39 -2.31
N LEU A 111 11.75 12.27 -2.06
CA LEU A 111 12.93 12.21 -1.20
C LEU A 111 14.18 12.80 -1.87
N THR A 112 14.36 12.58 -3.18
CA THR A 112 15.63 12.85 -3.88
C THR A 112 15.57 14.03 -4.85
N VAL A 113 14.37 14.42 -5.30
CA VAL A 113 14.19 15.55 -6.22
C VAL A 113 13.54 16.72 -5.49
N LEU A 114 12.36 16.51 -4.90
CA LEU A 114 11.58 17.62 -4.35
C LEU A 114 12.25 18.26 -3.13
N GLN A 115 12.63 17.48 -2.11
CA GLN A 115 13.24 18.02 -0.89
C GLN A 115 14.54 18.80 -1.15
N PRO A 116 15.53 18.27 -1.91
CA PRO A 116 16.75 19.02 -2.20
C PRO A 116 16.49 20.29 -3.00
N SER A 117 15.58 20.25 -3.97
CA SER A 117 15.26 21.41 -4.81
C SER A 117 14.60 22.53 -4.00
N LEU A 118 13.69 22.19 -3.08
CA LEU A 118 13.08 23.15 -2.15
C LEU A 118 14.14 23.83 -1.27
N HIS A 119 15.09 23.07 -0.72
CA HIS A 119 16.17 23.62 0.10
C HIS A 119 17.13 24.53 -0.66
N ARG A 120 17.30 24.31 -1.97
CA ARG A 120 18.13 25.16 -2.83
C ARG A 120 17.37 26.32 -3.48
N GLY A 121 16.06 26.43 -3.25
CA GLY A 121 15.23 27.43 -3.91
C GLY A 121 15.00 27.18 -5.41
N GLU A 122 15.28 25.96 -5.89
CA GLU A 122 15.12 25.52 -7.29
C GLU A 122 13.63 25.21 -7.58
N THR A 123 12.77 26.21 -7.47
CA THR A 123 11.30 26.01 -7.37
C THR A 123 10.56 25.87 -8.70
N THR A 124 11.20 26.22 -9.82
CA THR A 124 10.56 26.21 -11.15
C THR A 124 10.08 24.81 -11.52
N GLY A 125 8.77 24.65 -11.74
CA GLY A 125 8.17 23.38 -12.14
C GLY A 125 7.96 22.35 -11.01
N LEU A 126 8.47 22.60 -9.79
CA LEU A 126 8.36 21.66 -8.67
C LEU A 126 6.92 21.40 -8.22
N SER A 127 6.03 22.39 -8.37
CA SER A 127 4.65 22.29 -7.90
C SER A 127 3.94 21.06 -8.47
N LEU A 128 4.27 20.62 -9.69
CA LEU A 128 3.68 19.42 -10.30
C LEU A 128 4.06 18.14 -9.55
N PHE A 129 5.26 18.05 -9.02
CA PHE A 129 5.76 16.88 -8.31
C PHE A 129 5.52 16.94 -6.81
N SER A 130 5.02 18.04 -6.27
CA SER A 130 4.84 18.21 -4.83
C SER A 130 3.72 17.32 -4.28
N GLN A 131 3.98 16.57 -3.19
CA GLN A 131 2.93 15.88 -2.42
C GLN A 131 1.85 16.83 -1.88
N TYR A 132 2.15 18.13 -1.82
CA TYR A 132 1.22 19.16 -1.37
C TYR A 132 0.32 19.69 -2.50
N ASN A 133 0.52 19.29 -3.75
CA ASN A 133 -0.35 19.66 -4.85
C ASN A 133 -1.46 18.61 -5.02
N PRO A 134 -2.74 18.91 -4.71
CA PRO A 134 -3.85 17.96 -4.82
C PRO A 134 -4.09 17.46 -6.25
N HIS A 135 -3.55 18.15 -7.26
CA HIS A 135 -3.64 17.80 -8.67
C HIS A 135 -2.26 17.43 -9.26
N GLY A 136 -1.28 17.18 -8.40
CA GLY A 136 0.09 16.85 -8.79
C GLY A 136 0.25 15.42 -9.29
N VAL A 137 1.42 15.17 -9.90
CA VAL A 137 1.86 13.84 -10.34
C VAL A 137 1.97 12.88 -9.16
N PHE A 138 2.37 13.36 -7.98
CA PHE A 138 2.40 12.55 -6.76
C PHE A 138 1.04 11.89 -6.47
N ILE A 139 -0.02 12.70 -6.38
CA ILE A 139 -1.39 12.21 -6.16
C ILE A 139 -1.83 11.24 -7.26
N ALA A 140 -1.46 11.50 -8.52
CA ALA A 140 -1.80 10.61 -9.63
C ALA A 140 -1.11 9.24 -9.51
N LEU A 141 0.17 9.22 -9.11
CA LEU A 141 0.93 7.98 -8.93
C LEU A 141 0.49 7.22 -7.68
N GLU A 142 0.22 7.90 -6.57
CA GLU A 142 -0.39 7.31 -5.37
C GLU A 142 -1.73 6.63 -5.72
N ASN A 143 -2.63 7.36 -6.40
CA ASN A 143 -3.92 6.82 -6.82
C ASN A 143 -3.75 5.56 -7.70
N LEU A 144 -2.85 5.58 -8.69
CA LEU A 144 -2.58 4.42 -9.53
C LEU A 144 -1.99 3.25 -8.73
N GLY A 145 -1.01 3.53 -7.88
CA GLY A 145 -0.32 2.54 -7.06
C GLY A 145 -1.28 1.81 -6.13
N TYR A 146 -2.13 2.54 -5.41
CA TYR A 146 -3.11 1.93 -4.51
C TYR A 146 -4.28 1.26 -5.23
N LEU A 147 -4.68 1.74 -6.41
CA LEU A 147 -5.67 1.03 -7.24
C LEU A 147 -5.14 -0.35 -7.64
N LEU A 148 -3.89 -0.41 -8.13
CA LEU A 148 -3.23 -1.66 -8.50
C LEU A 148 -3.03 -2.58 -7.29
N LEU A 149 -2.66 -2.02 -6.13
CA LEU A 149 -2.54 -2.78 -4.89
C LEU A 149 -3.89 -3.33 -4.43
N GLY A 150 -4.97 -2.54 -4.51
CA GLY A 150 -6.34 -2.99 -4.22
C GLY A 150 -6.76 -4.17 -5.09
N LEU A 151 -6.50 -4.10 -6.40
CA LEU A 151 -6.75 -5.20 -7.33
C LEU A 151 -5.90 -6.43 -7.00
N ALA A 152 -4.63 -6.25 -6.62
CA ALA A 152 -3.76 -7.35 -6.19
C ALA A 152 -4.30 -8.05 -4.94
N LEU A 153 -4.78 -7.29 -3.95
CA LEU A 153 -5.40 -7.83 -2.73
C LEU A 153 -6.68 -8.61 -3.05
N ALA A 154 -7.53 -8.10 -3.94
CA ALA A 154 -8.72 -8.83 -4.37
C ALA A 154 -8.36 -10.14 -5.10
N ALA A 155 -7.34 -10.13 -5.96
CA ALA A 155 -6.89 -11.31 -6.69
C ALA A 155 -6.27 -12.37 -5.76
N VAL A 156 -5.47 -11.98 -4.76
CA VAL A 156 -4.84 -12.94 -3.83
C VAL A 156 -5.87 -13.61 -2.93
N ALA A 157 -7.05 -13.03 -2.73
CA ALA A 157 -8.11 -13.65 -1.95
C ALA A 157 -8.51 -15.05 -2.49
N ALA A 158 -8.39 -15.27 -3.81
CA ALA A 158 -8.65 -16.56 -4.44
C ALA A 158 -7.66 -17.67 -4.03
N ALA A 159 -6.54 -17.33 -3.39
CA ALA A 159 -5.58 -18.29 -2.84
C ALA A 159 -6.15 -19.08 -1.65
N PHE A 160 -7.17 -18.55 -0.97
CA PHE A 160 -7.69 -19.09 0.28
C PHE A 160 -9.09 -19.67 0.07
N ASN A 161 -9.20 -20.99 -0.11
CA ASN A 161 -10.46 -21.66 -0.43
C ASN A 161 -10.79 -22.83 0.50
N ALA A 162 -9.92 -23.17 1.46
CA ALA A 162 -10.22 -24.25 2.38
C ALA A 162 -11.36 -23.86 3.34
N PRO A 163 -12.19 -24.82 3.78
CA PRO A 163 -13.33 -24.57 4.65
C PRO A 163 -12.95 -24.23 6.11
N ILE A 164 -11.68 -23.92 6.38
CA ILE A 164 -11.20 -23.58 7.73
C ILE A 164 -11.38 -22.08 8.01
N LEU A 165 -11.68 -21.74 9.26
CA LEU A 165 -11.96 -20.35 9.68
C LEU A 165 -10.82 -19.38 9.34
N LEU A 166 -9.55 -19.83 9.46
CA LEU A 166 -8.38 -19.01 9.16
C LEU A 166 -8.31 -18.59 7.69
N GLU A 167 -8.47 -19.54 6.76
CA GLU A 167 -8.47 -19.25 5.32
C GLU A 167 -9.70 -18.45 4.91
N ARG A 168 -10.87 -18.76 5.47
CA ARG A 168 -12.08 -17.96 5.27
C ARG A 168 -11.87 -16.52 5.72
N GLY A 169 -11.23 -16.31 6.87
CA GLY A 169 -10.88 -14.98 7.38
C GLY A 169 -9.93 -14.25 6.43
N LEU A 170 -8.83 -14.89 6.02
CA LEU A 170 -7.88 -14.34 5.05
C LEU A 170 -8.55 -13.96 3.73
N ARG A 171 -9.37 -14.84 3.17
CA ARG A 171 -10.13 -14.59 1.94
C ARG A 171 -10.98 -13.32 2.07
N TRP A 172 -11.76 -13.20 3.15
CA TRP A 172 -12.64 -12.05 3.31
C TRP A 172 -11.90 -10.75 3.60
N VAL A 173 -10.83 -10.78 4.39
CA VAL A 173 -9.98 -9.60 4.65
C VAL A 173 -9.38 -9.09 3.33
N PHE A 174 -8.77 -9.98 2.54
CA PHE A 174 -8.19 -9.59 1.25
C PHE A 174 -9.23 -9.15 0.23
N LEU A 175 -10.34 -9.89 0.11
CA LEU A 175 -11.39 -9.58 -0.85
C LEU A 175 -12.09 -8.26 -0.51
N ALA A 176 -12.54 -8.09 0.74
CA ALA A 176 -13.21 -6.86 1.16
C ALA A 176 -12.26 -5.67 1.08
N GLY A 177 -11.03 -5.80 1.58
CA GLY A 177 -10.02 -4.75 1.50
C GLY A 177 -9.70 -4.34 0.07
N GLY A 178 -9.46 -5.31 -0.81
CA GLY A 178 -9.16 -5.07 -2.22
C GLY A 178 -10.33 -4.46 -3.00
N VAL A 179 -11.55 -4.98 -2.80
CA VAL A 179 -12.77 -4.46 -3.45
C VAL A 179 -13.08 -3.05 -2.97
N LEU A 180 -13.04 -2.78 -1.66
CA LEU A 180 -13.29 -1.45 -1.11
C LEU A 180 -12.25 -0.44 -1.62
N THR A 181 -10.97 -0.81 -1.63
CA THR A 181 -9.89 0.05 -2.17
C THR A 181 -10.10 0.35 -3.64
N THR A 182 -10.48 -0.64 -4.45
CA THR A 182 -10.67 -0.44 -5.90
C THR A 182 -11.93 0.36 -6.19
N ALA A 183 -13.04 0.04 -5.52
CA ALA A 183 -14.33 0.70 -5.72
C ALA A 183 -14.34 2.15 -5.21
N ALA A 184 -13.52 2.47 -4.21
CA ALA A 184 -13.43 3.82 -3.69
C ALA A 184 -13.05 4.86 -4.76
N LEU A 185 -12.19 4.54 -5.72
CA LEU A 185 -11.80 5.50 -6.77
C LEU A 185 -12.99 5.99 -7.62
N PRO A 186 -13.74 5.11 -8.33
CA PRO A 186 -14.89 5.57 -9.12
C PRO A 186 -16.00 6.17 -8.24
N ILE A 187 -16.22 5.65 -7.02
CA ILE A 187 -17.23 6.20 -6.11
C ILE A 187 -16.88 7.63 -5.71
N LEU A 188 -15.66 7.86 -5.21
CA LEU A 188 -15.21 9.19 -4.80
C LEU A 188 -15.05 10.11 -6.01
N GLY A 189 -14.65 9.59 -7.17
CA GLY A 189 -14.58 10.34 -8.42
C GLY A 189 -15.94 10.90 -8.84
N VAL A 190 -17.02 10.14 -8.70
CA VAL A 190 -18.39 10.63 -8.95
C VAL A 190 -18.83 11.64 -7.89
N LEU A 191 -18.51 11.39 -6.61
CA LEU A 191 -18.96 12.25 -5.51
C LEU A 191 -18.25 13.61 -5.46
N TYR A 192 -16.96 13.66 -5.81
CA TYR A 192 -16.12 14.85 -5.67
C TYR A 192 -15.68 15.47 -7.00
N GLY A 193 -15.79 14.76 -8.13
CA GLY A 193 -15.46 15.31 -9.45
C GLY A 193 -14.03 15.87 -9.53
N SER A 194 -13.90 17.12 -9.97
CA SER A 194 -12.61 17.83 -10.05
C SER A 194 -11.94 18.01 -8.69
N ASP A 195 -12.73 17.98 -7.61
CA ASP A 195 -12.23 18.11 -6.25
C ASP A 195 -11.78 16.75 -5.68
N LEU A 196 -11.73 15.65 -6.45
CA LEU A 196 -11.26 14.35 -5.93
C LEU A 196 -9.94 14.49 -5.15
N GLY A 197 -8.97 15.20 -5.74
CA GLY A 197 -7.66 15.44 -5.14
C GLY A 197 -7.06 14.17 -4.54
N TYR A 198 -6.55 14.29 -3.32
CA TYR A 198 -5.94 13.21 -2.55
C TYR A 198 -6.93 12.45 -1.64
N ARG A 199 -8.25 12.68 -1.79
CA ARG A 199 -9.27 12.02 -0.97
C ARG A 199 -9.29 10.51 -1.22
N TYR A 200 -9.13 10.08 -2.49
CA TYR A 200 -9.02 8.66 -2.82
C TYR A 200 -7.76 8.05 -2.23
N GLU A 201 -6.59 8.64 -2.49
CA GLU A 201 -5.31 8.22 -1.92
C GLU A 201 -5.43 7.93 -0.42
N VAL A 202 -5.90 8.89 0.39
CA VAL A 202 -5.98 8.71 1.85
C VAL A 202 -6.88 7.54 2.23
N VAL A 203 -8.02 7.38 1.57
CA VAL A 203 -8.93 6.24 1.80
C VAL A 203 -8.25 4.93 1.41
N ALA A 204 -7.58 4.91 0.26
CA ALA A 204 -6.94 3.73 -0.30
C ALA A 204 -5.72 3.28 0.54
N ILE A 205 -4.90 4.22 1.01
CA ILE A 205 -3.82 4.02 1.98
C ILE A 205 -4.38 3.30 3.21
N MET A 206 -5.40 3.88 3.86
CA MET A 206 -5.92 3.35 5.12
C MET A 206 -6.54 1.95 4.94
N LEU A 207 -7.31 1.74 3.87
CA LEU A 207 -7.91 0.43 3.57
C LEU A 207 -6.83 -0.62 3.32
N THR A 208 -5.84 -0.34 2.48
CA THR A 208 -4.77 -1.28 2.17
C THR A 208 -3.87 -1.57 3.36
N TRP A 209 -3.53 -0.56 4.17
CA TRP A 209 -2.71 -0.73 5.37
C TRP A 209 -3.42 -1.60 6.40
N ILE A 210 -4.69 -1.32 6.70
CA ILE A 210 -5.49 -2.16 7.61
C ILE A 210 -5.58 -3.59 7.08
N THR A 211 -5.81 -3.76 5.78
CA THR A 211 -5.89 -5.09 5.14
C THR A 211 -4.58 -5.86 5.28
N LEU A 212 -3.44 -5.22 5.00
CA LEU A 212 -2.12 -5.84 5.06
C LEU A 212 -1.62 -6.09 6.50
N ILE A 213 -1.94 -5.22 7.45
CA ILE A 213 -1.62 -5.43 8.87
C ILE A 213 -2.42 -6.60 9.43
N THR A 214 -3.74 -6.60 9.22
CA THR A 214 -4.62 -7.67 9.71
C THR A 214 -4.30 -9.00 9.04
N SER A 215 -4.13 -9.01 7.70
CA SER A 215 -3.74 -10.22 6.98
C SER A 215 -2.33 -10.68 7.34
N GLY A 216 -1.36 -9.79 7.59
CA GLY A 216 -0.02 -10.17 8.06
C GLY A 216 -0.05 -10.99 9.36
N ILE A 217 -0.88 -10.59 10.33
CA ILE A 217 -1.06 -11.35 11.57
C ILE A 217 -1.68 -12.73 11.29
N LEU A 218 -2.68 -12.81 10.42
CA LEU A 218 -3.33 -14.07 10.04
C LEU A 218 -2.42 -14.98 9.22
N LEU A 219 -1.64 -14.41 8.31
CA LEU A 219 -0.70 -15.11 7.43
C LEU A 219 0.46 -15.70 8.21
N ALA A 220 0.96 -15.03 9.24
CA ALA A 220 1.97 -15.60 10.13
C ALA A 220 1.50 -16.95 10.73
N ARG A 221 0.22 -17.02 11.12
CA ARG A 221 -0.40 -18.26 11.63
C ARG A 221 -0.60 -19.29 10.52
N TRP A 222 -1.03 -18.84 9.34
CA TRP A 222 -1.26 -19.72 8.18
C TRP A 222 0.05 -20.38 7.71
N PHE A 223 1.13 -19.62 7.53
CA PHE A 223 2.45 -20.14 7.20
C PHE A 223 3.02 -21.04 8.31
N GLY A 224 2.76 -20.74 9.59
CA GLY A 224 3.14 -21.61 10.70
C GLY A 224 2.48 -22.99 10.62
N ARG A 225 1.19 -23.04 10.29
CA ARG A 225 0.47 -24.31 10.08
C ARG A 225 0.99 -25.05 8.84
N ALA A 226 1.28 -24.32 7.77
CA ALA A 226 1.88 -24.86 6.54
C ALA A 226 3.21 -25.57 6.82
N ALA A 227 4.08 -24.95 7.61
CA ALA A 227 5.40 -25.48 7.96
C ALA A 227 5.34 -26.74 8.83
N LEU A 228 4.26 -26.92 9.61
CA LEU A 228 4.03 -28.07 10.47
C LEU A 228 3.34 -29.25 9.75
N GLY A 229 3.02 -29.12 8.45
CA GLY A 229 2.29 -30.16 7.70
C GLY A 229 0.84 -30.35 8.15
N GLN A 230 0.30 -29.42 8.94
CA GLN A 230 -1.05 -29.52 9.51
C GLN A 230 -2.07 -28.80 8.62
N GLY A 231 -2.59 -29.52 7.62
CA GLY A 231 -3.83 -29.18 6.94
C GLY A 231 -3.82 -27.88 6.14
N ILE A 232 -2.88 -27.76 5.19
CA ILE A 232 -3.21 -27.13 3.92
C ILE A 232 -3.64 -28.29 3.04
N SER A 233 -4.86 -28.21 2.48
CA SER A 233 -5.44 -29.23 1.61
C SER A 233 -4.35 -29.90 0.79
N ALA A 234 -4.19 -31.20 1.01
CA ALA A 234 -3.04 -31.97 0.59
C ALA A 234 -2.67 -31.68 -0.85
N VAL A 235 -1.36 -31.53 -1.03
CA VAL A 235 -0.65 -31.58 -2.30
C VAL A 235 -1.08 -32.84 -3.06
N THR A 236 -1.96 -32.67 -4.05
CA THR A 236 -2.03 -33.44 -5.30
C THR A 236 -2.72 -32.57 -6.34
#